data_AF-A0A4Q4X689-F1
#
_entry.id   AF-A0A4Q4X689-F1
#
_cell.length_a   1.000
_cell.length_b   1.000
_cell.length_c   1.000
_cell.angle_alpha   90.00
_cell.angle_beta   90.00
_cell.angle_gamma   90.00
#
_symmetry.space_group_name_H-M   'P 1'
#
loop_
_entity.id
_entity.type
_entity.pdbx_description
1 polymer ?
#
loop_
_entity_poly.entity_id
_entity_poly.type
_entity_poly.pdbx_seq_one_letter_code
_entity_poly.pdbx_strand_id
1 'polypeptide(L)'
;MLSALMRPGLTQAIYAANALWFTSSFFSFSFDQKAVMRGISRRATSADANVRQSPEGDPWHHDIMAYMGHLCTSLAVLAGMRLYALRRPSRLLGGGRRDDIALDLTALAVLAVANFSQVVLNFTLSRNNDRWIMGKGLDNITVLDLLFAVVDGAAAIARVIA
;
A
#
# COMPACT_ATOMS: atom_id res chain seq x y z
N MET A 1 -18.01 9.85 -16.92
CA MET A 1 -17.45 9.18 -15.71
C MET A 1 -15.93 9.13 -15.74
N LEU A 2 -15.29 8.66 -16.82
CA LEU A 2 -13.82 8.65 -16.98
C LEU A 2 -13.12 10.01 -16.73
N SER A 3 -13.71 11.10 -17.22
CA SER A 3 -13.21 12.47 -17.00
C SER A 3 -13.18 12.91 -15.53
N ALA A 4 -13.98 12.29 -14.65
CA ALA A 4 -13.93 12.55 -13.21
C ALA A 4 -12.69 11.89 -12.56
N LEU A 5 -12.27 10.72 -13.06
CA LEU A 5 -11.09 9.99 -12.59
C LEU A 5 -9.76 10.67 -12.98
N MET A 6 -9.80 11.52 -13.99
CA MET A 6 -8.66 12.30 -14.48
C MET A 6 -8.60 13.71 -13.90
N ARG A 7 -9.49 14.08 -12.98
CA ARG A 7 -9.45 15.41 -12.37
C ARG A 7 -8.13 15.59 -11.62
N PRO A 8 -7.43 16.73 -11.79
CA PRO A 8 -6.16 16.98 -11.11
C PRO A 8 -6.27 16.84 -9.59
N GLY A 9 -7.36 17.35 -9.00
CA GLY A 9 -7.60 17.24 -7.56
C GLY A 9 -7.74 15.79 -7.08
N LEU A 10 -8.41 14.92 -7.84
CA LEU A 10 -8.51 13.51 -7.49
C LEU A 10 -7.15 12.81 -7.60
N THR A 11 -6.40 13.08 -8.66
CA THR A 11 -5.05 12.49 -8.85
C THR A 11 -4.13 12.89 -7.69
N GLN A 12 -4.16 14.16 -7.27
CA GLN A 12 -3.42 14.62 -6.10
C GLN A 12 -3.87 13.93 -4.81
N ALA A 13 -5.18 13.73 -4.62
CA ALA A 13 -5.71 13.03 -3.46
C ALA A 13 -5.24 11.56 -3.43
N ILE A 14 -5.23 10.88 -4.57
CA ILE A 14 -4.74 9.50 -4.71
C ILE A 14 -3.28 9.40 -4.30
N TYR A 15 -2.42 10.27 -4.83
CA TYR A 15 -1.00 10.26 -4.46
C TYR A 15 -0.76 10.65 -3.00
N ALA A 16 -1.52 11.61 -2.46
CA ALA A 16 -1.42 11.97 -1.05
C ALA A 16 -1.81 10.80 -0.14
N ALA A 17 -2.87 10.09 -0.48
CA ALA A 17 -3.35 8.95 0.27
C ALA A 17 -2.36 7.76 0.19
N ASN A 18 -1.81 7.47 -0.98
CA ASN A 18 -0.74 6.46 -1.13
C ASN A 18 0.54 6.83 -0.37
N ALA A 19 0.98 8.10 -0.45
CA ALA A 19 2.14 8.56 0.29
C ALA A 19 1.93 8.40 1.81
N LEU A 20 0.74 8.74 2.30
CA LEU A 20 0.37 8.55 3.71
C LEU A 20 0.34 7.07 4.07
N TRP A 21 -0.29 6.24 3.24
CA TRP A 21 -0.40 4.79 3.45
C TRP A 21 0.97 4.14 3.57
N PHE A 22 1.82 4.26 2.55
CA PHE A 22 3.14 3.62 2.55
C PHE A 22 4.10 4.20 3.59
N THR A 23 3.97 5.49 3.94
CA THR A 23 4.74 6.07 5.05
C THR A 23 4.28 5.50 6.39
N SER A 24 2.97 5.35 6.58
CA SER A 24 2.42 4.72 7.78
C SER A 24 2.87 3.26 7.88
N SER A 25 2.80 2.50 6.79
CA SER A 25 3.29 1.11 6.75
C SER A 25 4.77 1.02 7.07
N PHE A 26 5.60 1.93 6.54
CA PHE A 26 7.02 2.00 6.91
C PHE A 26 7.19 2.19 8.42
N PHE A 27 6.55 3.21 9.02
CA PHE A 27 6.72 3.45 10.45
C PHE A 27 6.19 2.30 11.31
N SER A 28 4.97 1.83 11.01
CA SER A 28 4.32 0.77 11.78
C SER A 28 5.07 -0.56 11.68
N PHE A 29 5.57 -0.93 10.51
CA PHE A 29 6.25 -2.21 10.32
C PHE A 29 7.75 -2.17 10.65
N SER A 30 8.40 -1.01 10.61
CA SER A 30 9.82 -0.90 10.94
C SER A 30 10.06 -0.60 12.43
N PHE A 31 9.14 0.06 13.12
CA PHE A 31 9.37 0.54 14.49
C PHE A 31 8.29 0.15 15.51
N ASP A 32 7.11 -0.28 15.07
CA ASP A 32 5.98 -0.60 15.96
C ASP A 32 5.43 -2.03 15.74
N GLN A 33 6.32 -2.97 15.44
CA GLN A 33 5.95 -4.34 15.06
C GLN A 33 5.07 -5.02 16.10
N LYS A 34 5.40 -4.83 17.38
CA LYS A 34 4.67 -5.44 18.50
C LYS A 34 3.22 -4.95 18.56
N ALA A 35 2.99 -3.65 18.45
CA ALA A 35 1.63 -3.11 18.51
C ALA A 35 0.82 -3.51 17.28
N VAL A 36 1.44 -3.48 16.10
CA VAL A 36 0.82 -3.99 14.87
C VAL A 36 0.42 -5.45 15.04
N MET A 37 1.33 -6.33 15.47
CA MET A 37 1.04 -7.74 15.68
C MET A 37 -0.10 -7.94 16.69
N ARG A 38 -0.13 -7.18 17.78
CA ARG A 38 -1.26 -7.23 18.73
C ARG A 38 -2.59 -6.70 18.14
N GLY A 39 -2.51 -5.68 17.30
CA GLY A 39 -3.68 -4.94 16.81
C GLY A 39 -4.40 -5.60 15.64
N ILE A 40 -3.66 -6.26 14.74
CA ILE A 40 -4.24 -6.84 13.51
C ILE A 40 -3.99 -8.34 13.34
N SER A 41 -3.04 -8.93 14.05
CA SER A 41 -2.85 -10.39 13.98
C SER A 41 -3.93 -11.12 14.78
N ARG A 42 -4.28 -12.33 14.34
CA ARG A 42 -5.18 -13.23 15.08
C ARG A 42 -4.42 -14.22 15.98
N ARG A 43 -3.13 -13.99 16.20
CA ARG A 43 -2.27 -14.92 16.95
C ARG A 43 -2.82 -15.17 18.35
N ALA A 44 -3.27 -14.12 19.04
CA ALA A 44 -3.83 -14.22 20.39
C ALA A 44 -5.04 -15.17 20.51
N THR A 45 -5.76 -15.42 19.41
CA THR A 45 -6.94 -16.30 19.38
C THR A 45 -6.74 -17.54 18.51
N SER A 46 -5.49 -17.83 18.10
CA SER A 46 -5.19 -18.99 17.27
C SER A 46 -5.56 -20.31 17.96
N ALA A 47 -5.96 -21.28 17.13
CA ALA A 47 -6.18 -22.66 17.58
C ALA A 47 -4.87 -23.41 17.87
N ASP A 48 -3.75 -22.96 17.28
CA ASP A 48 -2.42 -23.50 17.56
C ASP A 48 -1.86 -22.85 18.84
N ALA A 49 -1.60 -23.68 19.85
CA ALA A 49 -1.10 -23.23 21.14
C ALA A 49 0.26 -22.50 21.04
N ASN A 50 1.14 -22.91 20.12
CA ASN A 50 2.45 -22.29 19.95
C ASN A 50 2.33 -20.89 19.33
N VAL A 51 1.40 -20.71 18.40
CA VAL A 51 1.10 -19.41 17.79
C VAL A 51 0.44 -18.49 18.82
N ARG A 52 -0.48 -19.02 19.62
CA ARG A 52 -1.20 -18.27 20.65
C ARG A 52 -0.31 -17.76 21.77
N GLN A 53 0.76 -18.48 22.10
CA GLN A 53 1.75 -18.06 23.10
C GLN A 53 2.64 -16.90 22.63
N SER A 54 2.57 -16.52 21.34
CA SER A 54 3.33 -15.41 20.76
C SER A 54 2.41 -14.35 20.13
N PRO A 55 1.54 -13.69 20.93
CA PRO A 55 0.54 -12.73 20.41
C PRO A 55 1.17 -11.49 19.75
N GLU A 56 2.41 -11.17 20.11
CA GLU A 56 3.20 -10.08 19.51
C GLU A 56 4.05 -10.52 18.32
N GLY A 57 4.00 -11.79 17.93
CA GLY A 57 5.00 -12.40 17.05
C GLY A 57 6.29 -12.75 17.79
N ASP A 58 7.15 -13.47 17.08
CA ASP A 58 8.52 -13.80 17.52
C ASP A 58 9.55 -12.95 16.75
N PRO A 59 10.85 -13.00 17.09
CA PRO A 59 11.86 -12.17 16.45
C PRO A 59 11.91 -12.28 14.92
N TRP A 60 11.68 -13.47 14.35
CA TRP A 60 11.65 -13.64 12.89
C TRP A 60 10.49 -12.87 12.25
N HIS A 61 9.33 -12.81 12.91
CA HIS A 61 8.21 -12.02 12.40
C HIS A 61 8.56 -10.52 12.40
N HIS A 62 9.29 -10.05 13.43
CA HIS A 62 9.69 -8.64 13.53
C HIS A 62 10.72 -8.26 12.46
N ASP A 63 11.67 -9.16 12.15
CA ASP A 63 12.66 -8.94 11.08
C ASP A 63 11.99 -8.82 9.71
N ILE A 64 11.04 -9.71 9.41
CA ILE A 64 10.36 -9.66 8.10
C ILE A 64 9.42 -8.45 8.04
N MET A 65 8.77 -8.08 9.14
CA MET A 65 8.02 -6.82 9.22
C MET A 65 8.90 -5.61 8.93
N ALA A 66 10.06 -5.52 9.57
CA ALA A 66 10.98 -4.44 9.32
C ALA A 66 11.38 -4.38 7.85
N TYR A 67 11.70 -5.53 7.26
CA TYR A 67 12.01 -5.65 5.84
C TYR A 67 10.86 -5.16 4.95
N MET A 68 9.62 -5.58 5.22
CA MET A 68 8.44 -5.11 4.50
C MET A 68 8.23 -3.60 4.64
N GLY A 69 8.36 -3.05 5.85
CA GLY A 69 8.28 -1.61 6.10
C GLY A 69 9.29 -0.84 5.24
N HIS A 70 10.53 -1.33 5.16
CA HIS A 70 11.55 -0.71 4.32
C HIS A 70 11.23 -0.80 2.82
N LEU A 71 10.58 -1.85 2.33
CA LEU A 71 10.13 -1.92 0.93
C LEU A 71 9.07 -0.86 0.59
N CYS A 72 8.19 -0.53 1.54
CA CYS A 72 7.19 0.52 1.37
C CYS A 72 7.80 1.91 1.14
N THR A 73 9.04 2.16 1.58
CA THR A 73 9.68 3.49 1.43
C THR A 73 9.77 3.94 -0.03
N SER A 74 10.09 3.03 -0.95
CA SER A 74 10.18 3.33 -2.38
C SER A 74 8.85 3.81 -2.97
N LEU A 75 7.75 3.19 -2.55
CA LEU A 75 6.39 3.53 -2.97
C LEU A 75 5.92 4.86 -2.35
N ALA A 76 6.27 5.10 -1.08
CA ALA A 76 6.04 6.38 -0.42
C ALA A 76 6.76 7.52 -1.15
N VAL A 77 8.04 7.32 -1.53
CA VAL A 77 8.82 8.29 -2.30
C VAL A 77 8.20 8.51 -3.68
N LEU A 78 7.82 7.45 -4.40
CA LEU A 78 7.16 7.56 -5.71
C LEU A 78 5.89 8.40 -5.62
N ALA A 79 4.97 8.07 -4.72
CA ALA A 79 3.72 8.80 -4.53
C ALA A 79 3.96 10.25 -4.08
N GLY A 80 4.89 10.47 -3.15
CA GLY A 80 5.27 11.81 -2.67
C GLY A 80 5.87 12.69 -3.76
N MET A 81 6.77 12.13 -4.59
CA MET A 81 7.36 12.84 -5.71
C MET A 81 6.33 13.22 -6.78
N ARG A 82 5.39 12.31 -7.10
CA ARG A 82 4.30 12.65 -8.04
C ARG A 82 3.38 13.72 -7.48
N LEU A 83 3.00 13.63 -6.20
CA LEU A 83 2.23 14.70 -5.53
C LEU A 83 2.97 16.04 -5.56
N TYR A 84 4.27 16.03 -5.29
CA TYR A 84 5.10 17.23 -5.33
C TYR A 84 5.15 17.82 -6.74
N ALA A 85 5.38 17.00 -7.77
CA ALA A 85 5.42 17.43 -9.16
C ALA A 85 4.09 18.06 -9.62
N LEU A 86 2.95 17.52 -9.19
CA LEU A 86 1.63 18.11 -9.49
C LEU A 86 1.40 19.46 -8.79
N ARG A 87 2.00 19.68 -7.61
CA ARG A 87 1.89 20.95 -6.87
C ARG A 87 2.91 21.99 -7.33
N ARG A 88 4.09 21.54 -7.76
CA ARG A 88 5.21 22.37 -8.21
C ARG A 88 5.81 21.73 -9.46
N PRO A 89 5.21 22.01 -10.64
CA PRO A 89 5.68 21.45 -11.91
C PRO A 89 7.16 21.77 -12.12
N SER A 90 7.97 20.76 -12.47
CA SER A 90 9.38 20.95 -12.78
C SER A 90 9.75 20.09 -13.96
N ARG A 91 10.58 20.61 -14.87
CA ARG A 91 11.02 19.88 -16.08
C ARG A 91 11.73 18.55 -15.75
N LEU A 92 12.29 18.41 -14.55
CA LEU A 92 12.94 17.19 -14.07
C LEU A 92 11.97 16.08 -13.66
N LEU A 93 10.73 16.45 -13.29
CA LEU A 93 9.71 15.53 -12.77
C LEU A 93 8.43 15.51 -13.65
N GLY A 94 8.44 16.26 -14.75
CA GLY A 94 7.30 16.47 -15.65
C GLY A 94 7.53 17.66 -16.59
N GLY A 95 7.70 17.39 -17.88
CA GLY A 95 8.01 18.41 -18.91
C GLY A 95 6.79 19.08 -19.53
N GLY A 96 5.57 18.58 -19.27
CA GLY A 96 4.33 19.09 -19.84
C GLY A 96 3.23 18.04 -19.92
N ARG A 97 2.07 18.46 -20.46
CA ARG A 97 0.78 17.74 -20.38
C ARG A 97 0.81 16.26 -20.84
N ARG A 98 1.63 15.90 -21.82
CA ARG A 98 1.74 14.49 -22.32
C ARG A 98 2.70 13.65 -21.48
N ASP A 99 3.88 14.19 -21.15
CA ASP A 99 4.86 13.50 -20.31
C ASP A 99 4.31 13.23 -18.90
N ASP A 100 3.51 14.17 -18.38
CA ASP A 100 2.83 14.02 -17.10
C ASP A 100 1.80 12.88 -17.09
N ILE A 101 1.13 12.63 -18.23
CA ILE A 101 0.16 11.52 -18.36
C ILE A 101 0.90 10.18 -18.34
N ALA A 102 2.00 10.03 -19.07
CA ALA A 102 2.77 8.79 -19.10
C ALA A 102 3.41 8.47 -17.74
N LEU A 103 3.94 9.49 -17.06
CA LEU A 103 4.47 9.34 -15.70
C LEU A 103 3.37 9.00 -14.70
N ASP A 104 2.19 9.62 -14.81
CA ASP A 104 1.07 9.29 -13.94
C ASP A 104 0.52 7.90 -14.17
N LEU A 105 0.39 7.47 -15.44
CA LEU A 105 -0.03 6.12 -15.79
C LEU A 105 0.93 5.11 -15.16
N THR A 106 2.24 5.33 -15.31
CA THR A 106 3.27 4.45 -14.77
C THR A 106 3.21 4.40 -13.25
N ALA A 107 3.16 5.56 -12.59
CA ALA A 107 3.14 5.63 -11.13
C ALA A 107 1.88 4.98 -10.55
N LEU A 108 0.70 5.29 -11.09
CA LEU A 108 -0.56 4.69 -10.64
C LEU A 108 -0.61 3.19 -10.89
N ALA A 109 -0.08 2.70 -12.02
CA ALA A 109 0.01 1.27 -12.28
C ALA A 109 0.94 0.57 -11.28
N VAL A 110 2.09 1.16 -10.96
CA VAL A 110 3.03 0.61 -9.96
C VAL A 110 2.38 0.57 -8.57
N LEU A 111 1.71 1.65 -8.15
CA LEU A 111 1.00 1.71 -6.86
C LEU A 111 -0.15 0.68 -6.81
N ALA A 112 -0.93 0.57 -7.90
CA ALA A 112 -1.99 -0.41 -8.01
C ALA A 112 -1.47 -1.85 -7.86
N VAL A 113 -0.39 -2.18 -8.57
CA VAL A 113 0.24 -3.51 -8.52
C VAL A 113 0.82 -3.78 -7.12
N ALA A 114 1.46 -2.79 -6.50
CA ALA A 114 2.00 -2.94 -5.15
C ALA A 114 0.89 -3.30 -4.15
N ASN A 115 -0.17 -2.49 -4.09
CA ASN A 115 -1.32 -2.74 -3.22
C ASN A 115 -2.03 -4.06 -3.57
N PHE A 116 -2.23 -4.36 -4.85
CA PHE A 116 -2.87 -5.60 -5.29
C PHE A 116 -2.05 -6.84 -4.92
N SER A 117 -0.73 -6.78 -5.00
CA SER A 117 0.14 -7.90 -4.62
C SER A 117 -0.01 -8.24 -3.14
N GLN A 118 -0.14 -7.24 -2.26
CA GLN A 118 -0.43 -7.45 -0.84
C GLN A 118 -1.80 -8.08 -0.63
N VAL A 119 -2.83 -7.63 -1.36
CA VAL A 119 -4.18 -8.23 -1.33
C VAL A 119 -4.14 -9.71 -1.72
N VAL A 120 -3.42 -10.06 -2.80
CA VAL A 120 -3.29 -11.45 -3.24
C VAL A 120 -2.61 -12.29 -2.15
N LEU A 121 -1.52 -11.80 -1.54
CA LEU A 121 -0.85 -12.49 -0.44
C LEU A 121 -1.80 -12.73 0.76
N ASN A 122 -2.56 -11.69 1.14
CA ASN A 122 -3.62 -11.74 2.16
C ASN A 122 -4.65 -12.84 1.92
N PHE A 123 -5.19 -12.92 0.71
CA PHE A 123 -6.26 -13.87 0.40
C PHE A 123 -5.78 -15.29 0.08
N THR A 124 -4.56 -15.46 -0.43
CA THR A 124 -4.06 -16.77 -0.92
C THR A 124 -3.23 -17.53 0.10
N LEU A 125 -2.24 -16.88 0.72
CA LEU A 125 -1.29 -17.55 1.61
C LEU A 125 -1.72 -17.43 3.06
N SER A 126 -2.12 -16.23 3.49
CA SER A 126 -2.31 -15.98 4.92
C SER A 126 -3.74 -16.18 5.41
N ARG A 127 -4.71 -16.28 4.50
CA ARG A 127 -6.10 -16.63 4.83
C ARG A 127 -6.23 -17.90 5.69
N ASN A 128 -5.32 -18.85 5.51
CA ASN A 128 -5.37 -20.16 6.15
C ASN A 128 -4.34 -20.33 7.28
N ASN A 129 -3.56 -19.30 7.61
CA ASN A 129 -2.45 -19.40 8.54
C ASN A 129 -2.43 -18.25 9.54
N ASP A 130 -2.54 -18.56 10.83
CA ASP A 130 -2.51 -17.56 11.91
C ASP A 130 -1.08 -17.03 12.19
N ARG A 131 -0.06 -17.50 11.47
CA ARG A 131 1.34 -17.08 11.67
C ARG A 131 1.62 -15.67 11.12
N TRP A 132 0.92 -15.21 10.10
CA TRP A 132 1.23 -13.93 9.46
C TRP A 132 0.34 -12.77 9.93
N ILE A 133 0.74 -11.55 9.56
CA ILE A 133 0.04 -10.26 9.78
C ILE A 133 -1.27 -10.22 9.00
N MET A 134 -2.14 -11.22 9.08
CA MET A 134 -3.33 -11.24 8.24
C MET A 134 -4.45 -11.87 9.04
N GLY A 135 -5.41 -11.03 9.41
CA GLY A 135 -6.56 -11.46 10.16
C GLY A 135 -7.56 -12.14 9.23
N LYS A 136 -7.33 -13.39 8.79
CA LYS A 136 -8.22 -14.20 7.93
C LYS A 136 -9.21 -13.39 7.06
N GLY A 137 -8.71 -12.61 6.10
CA GLY A 137 -9.54 -11.88 5.14
C GLY A 137 -9.52 -10.36 5.31
N LEU A 138 -10.66 -9.76 5.66
CA LEU A 138 -10.91 -8.31 5.59
C LEU A 138 -10.38 -7.52 6.80
N ASP A 139 -9.10 -7.69 7.17
CA ASP A 139 -8.49 -6.76 8.11
C ASP A 139 -8.30 -5.37 7.50
N ASN A 140 -8.04 -4.38 8.36
CA ASN A 140 -7.94 -2.98 7.94
C ASN A 140 -6.84 -2.76 6.90
N ILE A 141 -5.73 -3.51 6.96
CA ILE A 141 -4.63 -3.39 6.00
C ILE A 141 -5.07 -3.92 4.64
N THR A 142 -5.63 -5.13 4.61
CA THR A 142 -6.14 -5.76 3.40
C THR A 142 -7.21 -4.92 2.72
N VAL A 143 -8.11 -4.31 3.49
CA VAL A 143 -9.16 -3.43 2.97
C VAL A 143 -8.56 -2.15 2.37
N LEU A 144 -7.57 -1.55 3.02
CA LEU A 144 -6.89 -0.36 2.50
C LEU A 144 -6.10 -0.68 1.23
N ASP A 145 -5.35 -1.79 1.21
CA ASP A 145 -4.64 -2.25 0.02
C ASP A 145 -5.63 -2.52 -1.13
N LEU A 146 -6.77 -3.16 -0.86
CA LEU A 146 -7.79 -3.40 -1.90
C LEU A 146 -8.35 -2.07 -2.44
N LEU A 147 -8.66 -1.13 -1.56
CA LEU A 147 -9.16 0.19 -1.94
C LEU A 147 -8.16 0.91 -2.84
N PHE A 148 -6.89 0.99 -2.44
CA PHE A 148 -5.86 1.67 -3.23
C PHE A 148 -5.58 0.94 -4.54
N ALA A 149 -5.52 -0.39 -4.55
CA ALA A 149 -5.39 -1.17 -5.78
C ALA A 149 -6.48 -0.83 -6.81
N VAL A 150 -7.73 -0.74 -6.36
CA VAL A 150 -8.87 -0.40 -7.23
C VAL A 150 -8.81 1.05 -7.69
N VAL A 151 -8.58 1.99 -6.78
CA VAL A 151 -8.59 3.43 -7.11
C VAL A 151 -7.43 3.79 -8.03
N ASP A 152 -6.22 3.30 -7.73
CA ASP A 152 -5.01 3.51 -8.53
C ASP A 152 -5.16 2.87 -9.90
N GLY A 153 -5.63 1.61 -9.95
CA GLY A 153 -5.84 0.88 -11.19
C GLY A 153 -6.90 1.53 -12.07
N ALA A 154 -8.02 1.97 -11.50
CA ALA A 154 -9.05 2.69 -12.24
C ALA A 154 -8.53 4.02 -12.80
N ALA A 155 -7.73 4.76 -12.03
CA ALA A 155 -7.13 6.03 -12.46
C ALA A 155 -6.05 5.83 -13.55
N ALA A 156 -5.31 4.71 -13.50
CA ALA A 156 -4.37 4.31 -14.54
C ALA A 156 -5.11 3.93 -15.84
N ILE A 157 -6.09 3.02 -15.76
CA ILE A 157 -6.90 2.59 -16.92
C ILE A 157 -7.60 3.79 -17.57
N ALA A 158 -8.12 4.73 -16.77
CA ALA A 158 -8.76 5.93 -17.30
C ALA A 158 -7.84 6.75 -18.21
N ARG A 159 -6.53 6.80 -17.93
CA ARG A 159 -5.53 7.51 -18.74
C ARG A 159 -5.15 6.80 -20.03
N VAL A 160 -5.40 5.49 -20.13
CA VAL A 160 -5.18 4.71 -21.36
C VAL A 160 -6.33 4.91 -22.33
N ILE A 161 -7.56 5.02 -21.81
CA ILE A 161 -8.79 5.01 -22.61
C ILE A 161 -9.22 6.43 -23.06
N ALA A 162 -8.88 7.47 -22.29
CA ALA A 162 -9.29 8.86 -22.54
C ALA A 162 -8.34 9.61 -23.48
#